data_AF-X0TF52-F1
#
_entry.id   AF-X0TF52-F1
#
_cell.length_a   1.000
_cell.length_b   1.000
_cell.length_c   1.000
_cell.angle_alpha   90.00
_cell.angle_beta   90.00
_cell.angle_gamma   90.00
#
_symmetry.space_group_name_H-M   'P 1'
#
loop_
_entity.id
_entity.type
_entity.pdbx_description
1 polymer ?
#
loop_
_entity_poly.entity_id
_entity_poly.type
_entity_poly.pdbx_seq_one_letter_code
_entity_poly.pdbx_strand_id
1 'polypeptide(L)'
;MVEEYYKYKAEIDILKNKSAPEKADLEKLISIIKDDTELKNYFYNNNDNDNWLELLEQAGEFAELPSVFRDGERIIYHGWIQGNYLVAVAGKKPEKVLNIIKDIDIENIHVMGYCFQSLGAMPVEVAAQGMKLVGRLLDKEIYRDWYGTGEPVTELMVKLAKGEKWDEAFGVAGK
;
A
#
# COMPACT_ATOMS: atom_id res chain seq x y z
N MET A 1 -1.90 17.29 -25.43
CA MET A 1 -1.22 16.61 -24.30
C MET A 1 -1.48 17.34 -22.98
N VAL A 2 -1.10 18.60 -22.81
CA VAL A 2 -1.30 19.33 -21.52
C VAL A 2 -2.78 19.57 -21.17
N GLU A 3 -3.60 20.02 -22.12
CA GLU A 3 -5.03 20.29 -21.87
C GLU A 3 -5.84 19.03 -21.52
N GLU A 4 -5.49 17.90 -22.13
CA GLU A 4 -6.17 16.62 -21.93
C GLU A 4 -5.87 16.04 -20.54
N TYR A 5 -4.62 16.14 -20.08
CA TYR A 5 -4.25 15.80 -18.71
C TYR A 5 -5.06 16.58 -17.68
N TYR A 6 -5.15 17.92 -17.81
CA TYR A 6 -5.91 18.73 -16.85
C TYR A 6 -7.41 18.43 -16.85
N LYS A 7 -7.98 18.12 -18.01
CA LYS A 7 -9.37 17.67 -18.12
C LYS A 7 -9.57 16.38 -17.33
N TYR A 8 -8.77 15.34 -17.59
CA TYR A 8 -8.93 14.06 -16.91
C TYR A 8 -8.59 14.13 -15.42
N LYS A 9 -7.61 14.95 -15.03
CA LYS A 9 -7.33 15.24 -13.63
C LYS A 9 -8.56 15.81 -12.92
N ALA A 10 -9.26 16.77 -13.53
CA ALA A 10 -10.50 17.32 -12.96
C ALA A 10 -11.61 16.25 -12.86
N GLU A 11 -11.70 15.35 -13.83
CA GLU A 11 -12.64 14.22 -13.77
C GLU A 11 -12.29 13.24 -12.63
N ILE A 12 -11.00 12.94 -12.44
CA ILE A 12 -10.51 12.14 -11.31
C ILE A 12 -10.82 12.83 -9.98
N ASP A 13 -10.66 14.16 -9.90
CA ASP A 13 -11.00 14.93 -8.71
C ASP A 13 -12.50 14.83 -8.37
N ILE A 14 -13.38 14.78 -9.37
CA ILE A 14 -14.82 14.54 -9.16
C ILE A 14 -15.05 13.11 -8.66
N LEU A 15 -14.45 12.12 -9.32
CA LEU A 15 -14.64 10.70 -9.00
C LEU A 15 -14.16 10.36 -7.58
N LYS A 16 -12.93 10.76 -7.23
CA LYS A 16 -12.33 10.42 -5.94
C LYS A 16 -13.09 11.02 -4.75
N ASN A 17 -13.81 12.12 -4.93
CA ASN A 17 -14.58 12.80 -3.88
C ASN A 17 -16.02 12.28 -3.73
N LYS A 18 -16.45 11.27 -4.51
CA LYS A 18 -17.78 10.67 -4.36
C LYS A 18 -17.93 9.96 -3.02
N SER A 19 -18.97 10.29 -2.27
CA SER A 19 -19.28 9.63 -0.98
C SER A 19 -19.75 8.18 -1.14
N ALA A 20 -20.26 7.82 -2.30
CA ALA A 20 -20.67 6.46 -2.66
C ALA A 20 -20.30 6.21 -4.12
N PRO A 21 -19.03 5.88 -4.42
CA PRO A 21 -18.65 5.47 -5.77
C PRO A 21 -19.35 4.17 -6.14
N GLU A 22 -19.70 4.03 -7.41
CA GLU A 22 -20.35 2.83 -7.94
C GLU A 22 -19.48 2.15 -9.01
N LYS A 23 -19.91 0.97 -9.48
CA LYS A 23 -19.18 0.24 -10.52
C LYS A 23 -18.97 1.06 -11.80
N ALA A 24 -19.94 1.88 -12.19
CA ALA A 24 -19.80 2.77 -13.35
C ALA A 24 -18.71 3.84 -13.16
N ASP A 25 -18.49 4.29 -11.91
CA ASP A 25 -17.43 5.23 -11.59
C ASP A 25 -16.06 4.58 -11.66
N LEU A 26 -15.95 3.33 -11.20
CA LEU A 26 -14.76 2.51 -11.36
C LEU A 26 -14.45 2.28 -12.84
N GLU A 27 -15.42 1.86 -13.65
CA GLU A 27 -15.23 1.66 -15.08
C GLU A 27 -14.74 2.94 -15.78
N LYS A 28 -15.33 4.08 -15.40
CA LYS A 28 -14.89 5.39 -15.88
C LYS A 28 -13.45 5.70 -15.44
N LEU A 29 -13.13 5.52 -14.16
CA LEU A 29 -11.80 5.75 -13.62
C LEU A 29 -10.75 4.91 -14.36
N ILE A 30 -10.98 3.60 -14.50
CA ILE A 30 -10.08 2.68 -15.19
C ILE A 30 -9.88 3.11 -16.64
N SER A 31 -10.94 3.52 -17.34
CA SER A 31 -10.81 4.04 -18.71
C SER A 31 -9.92 5.28 -18.83
N ILE A 32 -9.86 6.11 -17.78
CA ILE A 32 -9.02 7.31 -17.74
C ILE A 32 -7.55 6.96 -17.45
N ILE A 33 -7.30 6.04 -16.50
CA ILE A 33 -5.94 5.81 -15.98
C ILE A 33 -5.19 4.64 -16.63
N LYS A 34 -5.86 3.76 -17.38
CA LYS A 34 -5.29 2.48 -17.86
C LYS A 34 -3.96 2.65 -18.62
N ASP A 35 -3.88 3.65 -19.48
CA ASP A 35 -2.74 3.90 -20.36
C ASP A 35 -2.02 5.22 -20.03
N ASP A 36 -2.34 5.84 -18.89
CA ASP A 36 -1.76 7.11 -18.44
C ASP A 36 -1.18 6.97 -17.02
N THR A 37 0.13 6.75 -16.96
CA THR A 37 0.88 6.60 -15.71
C THR A 37 0.79 7.85 -14.82
N GLU A 38 0.73 9.06 -15.39
CA GLU A 38 0.66 10.29 -14.61
C GLU A 38 -0.70 10.42 -13.91
N LEU A 39 -1.79 10.13 -14.63
CA LEU A 39 -3.14 10.13 -14.08
C LEU A 39 -3.35 8.98 -13.08
N LYS A 40 -2.77 7.80 -13.35
CA LYS A 40 -2.76 6.69 -12.40
C LYS A 40 -2.06 7.10 -11.09
N ASN A 41 -0.87 7.70 -11.19
CA ASN A 41 -0.13 8.23 -10.06
C ASN A 41 -0.93 9.31 -9.33
N TYR A 42 -1.59 10.20 -10.07
CA TYR A 42 -2.42 11.24 -9.51
C TYR A 42 -3.55 10.67 -8.64
N PHE A 43 -4.31 9.71 -9.15
CA PHE A 43 -5.41 9.09 -8.40
C PHE A 43 -4.90 8.41 -7.12
N TYR A 44 -3.96 7.47 -7.23
CA TYR A 44 -3.53 6.66 -6.09
C TYR A 44 -2.75 7.45 -5.03
N ASN A 45 -2.06 8.54 -5.39
CA ASN A 45 -1.36 9.40 -4.43
C ASN A 45 -2.26 10.46 -3.78
N ASN A 46 -3.38 10.82 -4.40
CA ASN A 46 -4.23 11.94 -3.95
C ASN A 46 -5.68 11.49 -3.65
N ASN A 47 -5.86 10.22 -3.31
CA ASN A 47 -7.13 9.65 -2.90
C ASN A 47 -6.99 9.02 -1.52
N ASP A 48 -7.67 9.59 -0.54
CA ASP A 48 -7.81 9.05 0.82
C ASP A 48 -9.26 8.64 1.12
N ASN A 49 -10.15 8.66 0.11
CA ASN A 49 -11.54 8.28 0.26
C ASN A 49 -11.65 6.76 0.33
N ASP A 50 -11.98 6.25 1.51
CA ASP A 50 -12.06 4.84 1.83
C ASP A 50 -13.28 4.13 1.22
N ASN A 51 -14.26 4.87 0.68
CA ASN A 51 -15.39 4.28 -0.03
C ASN A 51 -14.99 3.59 -1.35
N TRP A 52 -13.80 3.88 -1.87
CA TRP A 52 -13.26 3.23 -3.06
C TRP A 52 -12.64 1.85 -2.79
N LEU A 53 -12.31 1.52 -1.54
CA LEU A 53 -11.47 0.37 -1.21
C LEU A 53 -12.06 -0.96 -1.70
N GLU A 54 -13.36 -1.18 -1.47
CA GLU A 54 -14.04 -2.41 -1.88
C GLU A 54 -14.15 -2.54 -3.40
N LEU A 55 -14.42 -1.44 -4.10
CA LEU A 55 -14.49 -1.45 -5.57
C LEU A 55 -13.13 -1.76 -6.19
N LEU A 56 -12.07 -1.12 -5.69
CA LEU A 56 -10.69 -1.33 -6.18
C LEU A 56 -10.20 -2.74 -5.87
N GLU A 57 -10.50 -3.27 -4.69
CA GLU A 57 -10.17 -4.65 -4.31
C GLU A 57 -10.90 -5.66 -5.21
N GLN A 58 -12.22 -5.51 -5.41
CA GLN A 58 -13.01 -6.38 -6.28
C GLN A 58 -12.57 -6.30 -7.75
N ALA A 59 -12.03 -5.17 -8.18
CA ALA A 59 -11.45 -4.99 -9.50
C ALA A 59 -10.07 -5.65 -9.66
N GLY A 60 -9.46 -6.09 -8.56
CA GLY A 60 -8.12 -6.71 -8.58
C GLY A 60 -6.96 -5.70 -8.62
N GLU A 61 -7.20 -4.41 -8.35
CA GLU A 61 -6.16 -3.36 -8.44
C GLU A 61 -4.98 -3.58 -7.47
N PHE A 62 -5.19 -4.37 -6.41
CA PHE A 62 -4.16 -4.75 -5.43
C PHE A 62 -3.61 -6.17 -5.63
N ALA A 63 -4.15 -6.95 -6.57
CA ALA A 63 -3.77 -8.34 -6.76
C ALA A 63 -2.44 -8.49 -7.53
N GLU A 64 -2.18 -7.59 -8.48
CA GLU A 64 -0.96 -7.61 -9.27
C GLU A 64 0.16 -6.82 -8.56
N LEU A 65 1.07 -7.57 -7.94
CA LEU A 65 2.25 -7.00 -7.29
C LEU A 65 3.43 -6.91 -8.25
N PRO A 66 4.15 -5.77 -8.28
CA PRO A 66 5.32 -5.61 -9.15
C PRO A 66 6.44 -6.56 -8.78
N SER A 67 6.86 -7.39 -9.74
CA SER A 67 7.99 -8.30 -9.58
C SER A 67 9.32 -7.55 -9.50
N VAL A 68 10.28 -8.18 -8.82
CA VAL A 68 11.68 -7.75 -8.80
C VAL A 68 12.35 -8.23 -10.09
N PHE A 69 13.03 -7.32 -10.79
CA PHE A 69 13.79 -7.67 -11.98
C PHE A 69 15.29 -7.73 -11.64
N ARG A 70 15.95 -8.80 -12.11
CA ARG A 70 17.39 -9.02 -11.88
C ARG A 70 18.12 -8.97 -13.22
N ASP A 71 19.05 -8.03 -13.35
CA ASP A 71 19.94 -7.86 -14.51
C ASP A 71 21.39 -7.98 -14.05
N GLY A 72 21.93 -9.21 -14.10
CA GLY A 72 23.22 -9.54 -13.51
C GLY A 72 23.24 -9.26 -12.00
N GLU A 73 24.12 -8.36 -11.58
CA GLU A 73 24.24 -7.91 -10.18
C GLU A 73 23.25 -6.79 -9.81
N ARG A 74 22.52 -6.21 -10.80
CA ARG A 74 21.56 -5.15 -10.55
C ARG A 74 20.19 -5.72 -10.20
N ILE A 75 19.64 -5.25 -9.10
CA ILE A 75 18.28 -5.54 -8.67
C ILE A 75 17.43 -4.28 -8.91
N ILE A 76 16.36 -4.42 -9.69
CA ILE A 76 15.41 -3.35 -10.01
C ILE A 76 14.07 -3.66 -9.33
N TYR A 77 13.63 -2.72 -8.50
CA TYR A 77 12.33 -2.75 -7.83
C TYR A 77 11.35 -1.86 -8.57
N HIS A 78 10.31 -2.45 -9.14
CA HIS A 78 9.24 -1.66 -9.75
C HIS A 78 8.32 -1.10 -8.66
N GLY A 79 7.87 0.14 -8.82
CA GLY A 79 6.98 0.79 -7.86
C GLY A 79 5.58 0.15 -7.84
N TRP A 80 4.92 0.23 -6.68
CA TRP A 80 3.54 -0.23 -6.49
C TRP A 80 2.65 0.93 -6.06
N ILE A 81 2.23 1.74 -7.03
CA ILE A 81 1.55 3.01 -6.74
C ILE A 81 0.25 2.82 -5.95
N GLN A 82 -0.46 1.71 -6.20
CA GLN A 82 -1.69 1.34 -5.50
C GLN A 82 -1.48 1.18 -3.98
N GLY A 83 -0.24 0.87 -3.55
CA GLY A 83 0.14 0.82 -2.15
C GLY A 83 -0.06 2.15 -1.40
N ASN A 84 0.13 3.30 -2.07
CA ASN A 84 -0.11 4.62 -1.44
C ASN A 84 -1.56 4.79 -0.98
N TYR A 85 -2.50 4.31 -1.80
CA TYR A 85 -3.92 4.37 -1.45
C TYR A 85 -4.22 3.49 -0.23
N LEU A 86 -3.67 2.27 -0.17
CA LEU A 86 -3.82 1.39 0.99
C LEU A 86 -3.31 2.06 2.27
N VAL A 87 -2.14 2.72 2.22
CA VAL A 87 -1.61 3.49 3.36
C VAL A 87 -2.57 4.59 3.77
N ALA A 88 -3.09 5.37 2.81
CA ALA A 88 -3.98 6.50 3.07
C ALA A 88 -5.30 6.09 3.76
N VAL A 89 -5.83 4.90 3.46
CA VAL A 89 -7.10 4.42 4.01
C VAL A 89 -6.95 3.42 5.16
N ALA A 90 -5.72 2.97 5.46
CA ALA A 90 -5.46 1.98 6.51
C ALA A 90 -5.93 2.42 7.90
N GLY A 91 -5.87 3.72 8.22
CA GLY A 91 -6.42 4.23 9.49
C GLY A 91 -7.97 4.24 9.54
N LYS A 92 -8.64 4.30 8.38
CA LYS A 92 -10.11 4.38 8.26
C LYS A 92 -10.76 3.01 8.10
N LYS A 93 -10.11 2.09 7.38
CA LYS A 93 -10.57 0.71 7.11
C LYS A 93 -9.49 -0.33 7.46
N PRO A 94 -9.01 -0.37 8.71
CA PRO A 94 -7.82 -1.12 9.09
C PRO A 94 -7.94 -2.62 8.81
N GLU A 95 -9.06 -3.25 9.16
CA GLU A 95 -9.24 -4.69 8.95
C GLU A 95 -9.33 -5.09 7.49
N LYS A 96 -9.90 -4.21 6.68
CA LYS A 96 -10.04 -4.45 5.25
C LYS A 96 -8.68 -4.36 4.58
N VAL A 97 -7.90 -3.33 4.88
CA VAL A 97 -6.52 -3.19 4.37
C VAL A 97 -5.64 -4.33 4.88
N LEU A 98 -5.74 -4.71 6.16
CA LEU A 98 -5.00 -5.86 6.71
C LEU A 98 -5.31 -7.13 5.92
N ASN A 99 -6.58 -7.39 5.61
CA ASN A 99 -6.97 -8.57 4.82
C ASN A 99 -6.38 -8.58 3.41
N ILE A 100 -6.17 -7.41 2.79
CA ILE A 100 -5.52 -7.30 1.48
C ILE A 100 -4.02 -7.61 1.58
N ILE A 101 -3.34 -7.11 2.61
CA ILE A 101 -1.87 -7.19 2.69
C ILE A 101 -1.33 -8.41 3.44
N LYS A 102 -2.10 -9.03 4.35
CA LYS A 102 -1.61 -10.06 5.30
C LYS A 102 -1.00 -11.29 4.62
N ASP A 103 -1.41 -11.59 3.40
CA ASP A 103 -0.97 -12.76 2.64
C ASP A 103 0.09 -12.42 1.58
N ILE A 104 0.53 -11.16 1.51
CA ILE A 104 1.62 -10.74 0.63
C ILE A 104 2.91 -11.46 1.04
N ASP A 105 3.58 -12.01 0.03
CA ASP A 105 4.89 -12.64 0.15
C ASP A 105 5.73 -12.27 -1.09
N ILE A 106 6.57 -11.23 -0.96
CA ILE A 106 7.31 -10.67 -2.08
C ILE A 106 8.67 -10.10 -1.64
N GLU A 107 9.63 -10.03 -2.56
CA GLU A 107 10.96 -9.45 -2.34
C GLU A 107 11.04 -7.97 -2.72
N ASN A 108 9.94 -7.38 -3.19
CA ASN A 108 9.94 -5.99 -3.64
C ASN A 108 9.86 -5.04 -2.43
N ILE A 109 10.98 -4.38 -2.13
CA ILE A 109 11.11 -3.47 -0.98
C ILE A 109 10.09 -2.33 -0.97
N HIS A 110 9.62 -1.88 -2.13
CA HIS A 110 8.58 -0.84 -2.21
C HIS A 110 7.22 -1.38 -1.76
N VAL A 111 6.86 -2.60 -2.17
CA VAL A 111 5.63 -3.26 -1.72
C VAL A 111 5.67 -3.52 -0.22
N MET A 112 6.81 -4.00 0.27
CA MET A 112 7.03 -4.24 1.71
C MET A 112 6.89 -2.94 2.52
N GLY A 113 7.50 -1.85 2.05
CA GLY A 113 7.38 -0.53 2.65
C GLY A 113 5.92 -0.08 2.80
N TYR A 114 5.11 -0.22 1.74
CA TYR A 114 3.68 0.08 1.82
C TYR A 114 2.92 -0.82 2.79
N CYS A 115 3.28 -2.10 2.91
CA CYS A 115 2.70 -2.98 3.93
C CYS A 115 2.99 -2.45 5.33
N PHE A 116 4.23 -2.09 5.63
CA PHE A 116 4.64 -1.60 6.95
C PHE A 116 4.02 -0.23 7.28
N GLN A 117 4.01 0.69 6.32
CA GLN A 117 3.34 1.98 6.47
C GLN A 117 1.82 1.83 6.71
N SER A 118 1.18 0.88 6.01
CA SER A 118 -0.24 0.59 6.22
C SER A 118 -0.48 0.10 7.64
N LEU A 119 0.30 -0.88 8.13
CA LEU A 119 0.22 -1.36 9.52
C LEU A 119 0.48 -0.21 10.50
N GLY A 120 1.45 0.66 10.21
CA GLY A 120 1.76 1.85 10.99
C GLY A 120 0.60 2.83 11.12
N ALA A 121 -0.29 2.91 10.14
CA ALA A 121 -1.48 3.77 10.16
C ALA A 121 -2.70 3.15 10.88
N MET A 122 -2.76 1.83 11.06
CA MET A 122 -3.89 1.12 11.68
C MET A 122 -3.94 1.30 13.21
N PRO A 123 -5.08 1.10 13.90
CA PRO A 123 -5.12 0.95 15.35
C PRO A 123 -4.16 -0.15 15.84
N VAL A 124 -3.63 -0.03 17.06
CA VAL A 124 -2.53 -0.87 17.53
C VAL A 124 -2.92 -2.35 17.61
N GLU A 125 -4.19 -2.63 17.94
CA GLU A 125 -4.76 -3.97 18.02
C GLU A 125 -4.83 -4.64 16.64
N VAL A 126 -5.05 -3.87 15.58
CA VAL A 126 -5.09 -4.37 14.21
C VAL A 126 -3.69 -4.55 13.67
N ALA A 127 -2.82 -3.55 13.88
CA ALA A 127 -1.43 -3.61 13.48
C ALA A 127 -0.72 -4.85 14.06
N ALA A 128 -0.99 -5.18 15.33
CA ALA A 128 -0.46 -6.37 16.00
C ALA A 128 -0.83 -7.68 15.30
N GLN A 129 -2.01 -7.78 14.69
CA GLN A 129 -2.41 -8.97 13.92
C GLN A 129 -1.56 -9.17 12.66
N GLY A 130 -0.97 -8.09 12.14
CA GLY A 130 -0.11 -8.10 10.97
C GLY A 130 1.34 -8.55 11.23
N MET A 131 1.74 -8.85 12.47
CA MET A 131 3.16 -9.13 12.75
C MET A 131 3.70 -10.39 12.08
N LYS A 132 2.83 -11.35 11.75
CA LYS A 132 3.23 -12.52 10.95
C LYS A 132 3.68 -12.12 9.53
N LEU A 133 3.00 -11.14 8.93
CA LEU A 133 3.42 -10.56 7.65
C LEU A 133 4.78 -9.89 7.79
N VAL A 134 4.97 -9.07 8.83
CA VAL A 134 6.22 -8.34 9.06
C VAL A 134 7.41 -9.30 9.20
N GLY A 135 7.29 -10.30 10.08
CA GLY A 135 8.35 -11.29 10.27
C GLY A 135 8.70 -12.03 8.98
N ARG A 136 7.70 -12.46 8.20
CA ARG A 136 7.91 -13.16 6.93
C ARG A 136 8.59 -12.28 5.88
N LEU A 137 8.24 -10.99 5.82
CA LEU A 137 8.85 -10.05 4.88
C LEU A 137 10.31 -9.74 5.28
N LEU A 138 10.59 -9.56 6.57
CA LEU A 138 11.96 -9.28 7.07
C LEU A 138 12.90 -10.48 6.97
N ASP A 139 12.40 -11.72 6.97
CA ASP A 139 13.21 -12.93 6.80
C ASP A 139 13.88 -13.05 5.41
N LYS A 140 13.53 -12.20 4.45
CA LYS A 140 14.07 -12.27 3.08
C LYS A 140 15.50 -11.72 3.03
N GLU A 141 16.39 -12.43 2.35
CA GLU A 141 17.84 -12.11 2.28
C GLU A 141 18.14 -10.67 1.83
N ILE A 142 17.25 -10.11 1.01
CA ILE A 142 17.32 -8.76 0.47
C ILE A 142 17.34 -7.66 1.56
N TYR A 143 16.98 -8.03 2.78
CA TYR A 143 16.84 -7.11 3.91
C TYR A 143 18.03 -7.10 4.86
N ARG A 144 19.11 -7.86 4.60
CA ARG A 144 20.32 -7.79 5.42
C ARG A 144 20.86 -6.35 5.58
N ASP A 145 20.53 -5.45 4.65
CA ASP A 145 21.04 -4.09 4.61
C ASP A 145 20.05 -2.97 5.06
N TRP A 146 18.87 -3.31 5.60
CA TRP A 146 17.89 -2.37 6.22
C TRP A 146 17.42 -1.16 5.38
N TYR A 147 17.84 -1.06 4.12
CA TYR A 147 17.64 0.11 3.28
C TYR A 147 16.19 0.22 2.76
N GLY A 148 15.54 1.36 3.03
CA GLY A 148 14.23 1.73 2.46
C GLY A 148 12.99 1.39 3.29
N THR A 149 13.15 0.66 4.38
CA THR A 149 12.04 0.03 5.11
C THR A 149 12.29 -0.01 6.63
N GLY A 150 13.51 0.29 7.07
CA GLY A 150 13.88 0.36 8.48
C GLY A 150 13.10 1.40 9.29
N GLU A 151 12.83 2.59 8.72
CA GLU A 151 12.06 3.63 9.40
C GLU A 151 10.59 3.21 9.62
N PRO A 152 9.80 2.81 8.59
CA PRO A 152 8.45 2.30 8.80
C PRO A 152 8.35 1.14 9.80
N VAL A 153 9.31 0.23 9.78
CA VAL A 153 9.37 -0.90 10.72
C VAL A 153 9.65 -0.41 12.14
N THR A 154 10.59 0.52 12.32
CA THR A 154 10.92 1.10 13.63
C THR A 154 9.74 1.88 14.21
N GLU A 155 9.05 2.67 13.38
CA GLU A 155 7.85 3.39 13.78
C GLU A 155 6.74 2.43 14.23
N LEU A 156 6.53 1.33 13.50
CA LEU A 156 5.59 0.28 13.85
C LEU A 156 5.96 -0.38 15.20
N MET A 157 7.24 -0.68 15.43
CA MET A 157 7.73 -1.23 16.70
C MET A 157 7.44 -0.28 17.87
N VAL A 158 7.76 1.01 17.72
CA VAL A 158 7.51 2.03 18.75
C VAL A 158 6.01 2.15 19.04
N LYS A 159 5.17 2.10 18.00
CA LYS A 159 3.72 2.13 18.14
C LYS A 159 3.20 0.94 18.95
N LEU A 160 3.64 -0.28 18.61
CA LEU A 160 3.24 -1.50 19.31
C LEU A 160 3.67 -1.47 20.78
N ALA A 161 4.91 -1.07 21.05
CA ALA A 161 5.43 -0.91 22.40
C ALA A 161 4.60 0.09 23.23
N LYS A 162 4.26 1.26 22.66
CA LYS A 162 3.40 2.27 23.32
C LYS A 162 1.98 1.77 23.58
N GLY A 163 1.46 0.86 22.77
CA GLY A 163 0.18 0.20 22.97
C GLY A 163 0.26 -1.10 23.77
N GLU A 164 1.35 -1.31 24.52
CA GLU A 164 1.58 -2.47 25.39
C GLU A 164 1.58 -3.83 24.66
N LYS A 165 1.79 -3.82 23.34
CA LYS A 165 1.97 -5.00 22.48
C LYS A 165 3.45 -5.38 22.42
N TRP A 166 4.03 -5.68 23.58
CA TRP A 166 5.48 -5.88 23.73
C TRP A 166 6.00 -7.08 22.96
N ASP A 167 5.29 -8.22 23.01
CA ASP A 167 5.70 -9.44 22.31
C ASP A 167 5.74 -9.20 20.78
N GLU A 168 4.73 -8.51 20.25
CA GLU A 168 4.67 -8.10 18.85
C GLU A 168 5.76 -7.09 18.49
N ALA A 169 6.02 -6.11 19.36
CA ALA A 169 7.06 -5.10 19.14
C ALA A 169 8.45 -5.73 19.09
N PHE A 170 8.76 -6.66 20.00
CA PHE A 170 10.07 -7.31 20.07
C PHE A 170 10.23 -8.46 19.06
N GLY A 171 9.14 -9.06 18.58
CA GLY A 171 9.18 -10.08 17.53
C GLY A 171 9.80 -9.60 16.21
N VAL A 172 9.88 -8.28 16.01
CA VAL A 172 10.52 -7.62 14.86
C VAL A 172 12.00 -7.35 15.10
N ALA A 173 12.41 -7.12 16.35
CA ALA A 173 13.77 -6.67 16.71
C ALA A 173 14.85 -7.75 16.58
N GLY A 174 14.44 -9.03 16.46
CA GLY A 174 15.35 -10.18 16.43
C GLY A 174 15.53 -10.84 15.06
N LYS A 175 15.08 -10.17 13.99
CA LYS A 175 15.17 -10.60 12.59
C LYS A 175 16.27 -9.82 11.89
#